data_AF-A0A382L0Y8-F1
#
_entry.id   AF-A0A382L0Y8-F1
#
_cell.length_a   1.000
_cell.length_b   1.000
_cell.length_c   1.000
_cell.angle_alpha   90.00
_cell.angle_beta   90.00
_cell.angle_gamma   90.00
#
_symmetry.space_group_name_H-M   'P 1'
#
loop_
_entity.id
_entity.type
_entity.pdbx_description
1 polymer ?
#
loop_
_entity_poly.entity_id
_entity_poly.type
_entity_poly.pdbx_seq_one_letter_code
_entity_poly.pdbx_strand_id
1 'polypeptide(L)'
;MRVVLNSTVIGVLLLAWSSVAPSLGAVTELTTGAEWVASVDEPGPDAPPVGRSLFDYLFTESADGVAEYHIPFPFEELTAQIEPYLRATSTRSLQKVLIPLGRSLQRNAASPHFFKSPRAVVAAEANPLPVPGEPLIVLKDRLYLGYQPSASAIEVISYNESAGRFEFQVVEDYRLGGKPKVYYADRPVCLGCHQNHAPIFAVQPWDESNSNPSVSVLLRREQPSFYGIPSFTGIDIPGLIGLSADRANLFSTYQLIWEKGCGATEKKEAVKCRANALFAVLRYRLAADTHAGTRQDDSRRVLADRFRETWRENWPDGLAIPSRELPDLNPFGTATTYLGNGAVRKIESLET
;
A
#
# COMPACT_ATOMS: atom_id res chain seq x y z
N MET A 1 -28.09 67.99 44.48
CA MET A 1 -26.70 67.48 44.57
C MET A 1 -26.76 66.01 44.96
N ARG A 2 -26.73 65.09 43.98
CA ARG A 2 -26.51 63.65 44.18
C ARG A 2 -26.12 63.07 42.82
N VAL A 3 -24.94 62.46 42.81
CA VAL A 3 -24.26 61.81 41.69
C VAL A 3 -24.97 60.50 41.38
N VAL A 4 -25.21 60.20 40.11
CA VAL A 4 -25.53 58.85 39.64
C VAL A 4 -24.52 58.49 38.55
N LEU A 5 -23.64 57.55 38.88
CA LEU A 5 -22.70 56.89 37.98
C LEU A 5 -23.48 56.07 36.93
N ASN A 6 -23.21 56.30 35.65
CA ASN A 6 -23.55 55.36 34.59
C ASN A 6 -22.37 54.41 34.36
N SER A 7 -22.56 53.13 34.72
CA SER A 7 -21.63 52.05 34.45
C SER A 7 -21.66 51.71 32.96
N THR A 8 -20.56 51.96 32.25
CA THR A 8 -20.35 51.50 30.87
C THR A 8 -19.77 50.09 30.92
N VAL A 9 -20.54 49.10 30.48
CA VAL A 9 -20.07 47.72 30.30
C VAL A 9 -19.20 47.67 29.04
N ILE A 10 -17.89 47.47 29.21
CA ILE A 10 -16.96 47.19 28.11
C ILE A 10 -17.12 45.71 27.75
N GLY A 11 -17.81 45.45 26.64
CA GLY A 11 -17.86 44.12 26.03
C GLY A 11 -16.52 43.79 25.37
N VAL A 12 -15.84 42.78 25.89
CA VAL A 12 -14.64 42.21 25.27
C VAL A 12 -15.08 41.39 24.05
N LEU A 13 -14.82 41.92 22.85
CA LEU A 13 -14.89 41.14 21.61
C LEU A 13 -13.68 40.18 21.58
N LEU A 14 -13.93 38.92 21.94
CA LEU A 14 -13.04 37.82 21.60
C LEU A 14 -13.15 37.58 20.08
N LEU A 15 -12.24 38.19 19.33
CA LEU A 15 -11.96 37.81 17.94
C LEU A 15 -11.39 36.39 17.97
N ALA A 16 -12.25 35.40 17.73
CA ALA A 16 -11.83 34.05 17.41
C ALA A 16 -11.09 34.09 16.07
N TRP A 17 -9.76 34.12 16.12
CA TRP A 17 -8.93 33.87 14.95
C TRP A 17 -9.15 32.43 14.53
N SER A 18 -10.05 32.26 13.57
CA SER A 18 -10.15 31.04 12.78
C SER A 18 -8.90 30.99 11.92
N SER A 19 -7.89 30.25 12.36
CA SER A 19 -6.75 29.86 11.54
C SER A 19 -7.25 28.91 10.44
N VAL A 20 -7.82 29.50 9.39
CA VAL A 20 -7.89 28.83 8.09
C VAL A 20 -6.45 28.80 7.60
N ALA A 21 -5.76 27.69 7.85
CA ALA A 21 -4.55 27.39 7.10
C ALA A 21 -4.94 27.48 5.60
N PRO A 22 -4.23 28.25 4.77
CA PRO A 22 -4.49 28.23 3.35
C PRO A 22 -4.33 26.79 2.89
N SER A 23 -5.30 26.28 2.14
CA SER A 23 -5.11 25.06 1.37
C SER A 23 -3.83 25.26 0.56
N LEU A 24 -2.78 24.48 0.86
CA LEU A 24 -1.66 24.32 -0.06
C LEU A 24 -2.29 24.04 -1.43
N GLY A 25 -1.93 24.85 -2.43
CA GLY A 25 -2.46 24.68 -3.78
C GLY A 25 -2.13 23.27 -4.27
N ALA A 26 -3.05 22.68 -5.01
CA ALA A 26 -2.85 21.38 -5.64
C ALA A 26 -1.49 21.31 -6.37
N VAL A 27 -0.70 20.26 -6.12
CA VAL A 27 0.54 20.02 -6.86
C VAL A 27 0.17 19.52 -8.26
N THR A 28 0.72 20.13 -9.30
CA THR A 28 0.38 19.82 -10.70
C THR A 28 1.53 19.15 -11.44
N GLU A 29 1.19 18.27 -12.39
CA GLU A 29 2.14 17.66 -13.32
C GLU A 29 2.54 18.68 -14.39
N LEU A 30 3.86 18.87 -14.57
CA LEU A 30 4.41 19.97 -15.34
C LEU A 30 4.04 19.95 -16.85
N THR A 31 3.80 18.77 -17.41
CA THR A 31 3.55 18.60 -18.85
C THR A 31 2.08 18.85 -19.20
N THR A 32 1.17 18.33 -18.38
CA THR A 32 -0.27 18.28 -18.65
C THR A 32 -1.05 19.31 -17.85
N GLY A 33 -0.50 19.83 -16.75
CA GLY A 33 -1.22 20.68 -15.79
C GLY A 33 -2.16 19.90 -14.87
N ALA A 34 -2.27 18.57 -15.03
CA ALA A 34 -3.15 17.74 -14.23
C ALA A 34 -2.75 17.76 -12.74
N GLU A 35 -3.72 17.76 -11.83
CA GLU A 35 -3.49 17.70 -10.38
C GLU A 35 -3.01 16.30 -9.99
N TRP A 36 -1.89 16.22 -9.28
CA TRP A 36 -1.42 14.96 -8.70
C TRP A 36 -2.37 14.51 -7.59
N VAL A 37 -2.88 13.29 -7.71
CA VAL A 37 -3.72 12.67 -6.67
C VAL A 37 -2.93 12.47 -5.37
N ALA A 38 -1.64 12.17 -5.49
CA ALA A 38 -0.69 12.08 -4.39
C ALA A 38 0.64 12.67 -4.86
N SER A 39 1.26 13.52 -4.03
CA SER A 39 2.54 14.16 -4.33
C SER A 39 3.56 13.86 -3.25
N VAL A 40 4.76 13.45 -3.68
CA VAL A 40 5.92 13.22 -2.79
C VAL A 40 6.42 14.50 -2.12
N ASP A 41 6.07 15.67 -2.65
CA ASP A 41 6.37 16.97 -2.05
C ASP A 41 5.47 17.26 -0.82
N GLU A 42 4.39 16.49 -0.68
CA GLU A 42 3.45 16.57 0.45
C GLU A 42 3.37 15.22 1.19
N PRO A 43 4.48 14.75 1.79
CA PRO A 43 4.57 13.41 2.34
C PRO A 43 3.58 13.17 3.49
N GLY A 44 3.23 14.22 4.24
CA GLY A 44 2.50 14.13 5.49
C GLY A 44 3.35 13.57 6.65
N PRO A 45 2.78 13.42 7.86
CA PRO A 45 3.51 12.90 9.02
C PRO A 45 3.82 11.40 8.88
N ASP A 46 4.95 10.98 9.45
CA ASP A 46 5.39 9.57 9.52
C ASP A 46 4.37 8.68 10.22
N ALA A 47 3.97 9.07 11.43
CA ALA A 47 2.91 8.42 12.18
C ALA A 47 1.52 8.79 11.64
N PRO A 48 0.52 7.91 11.76
CA PRO A 48 -0.84 8.17 11.34
C PRO A 48 -1.43 9.36 12.14
N PRO A 49 -2.04 10.35 11.45
CA PRO A 49 -2.70 11.47 12.12
C PRO A 49 -3.99 11.02 12.81
N VAL A 50 -4.58 9.90 12.36
CA VAL A 50 -5.78 9.29 12.91
C VAL A 50 -5.75 7.78 12.67
N GLY A 51 -6.31 7.01 13.59
CA GLY A 51 -6.35 5.56 13.50
C GLY A 51 -4.97 4.92 13.57
N ARG A 52 -4.86 3.73 12.99
CA ARG A 52 -3.63 2.92 12.94
C ARG A 52 -3.65 2.02 11.71
N SER A 53 -2.50 1.50 11.30
CA SER A 53 -2.41 0.62 10.13
C SER A 53 -3.05 -0.74 10.42
N LEU A 54 -3.43 -1.49 9.38
CA LEU A 54 -3.91 -2.86 9.55
C LEU A 54 -2.86 -3.78 10.19
N PHE A 55 -1.57 -3.50 10.01
CA PHE A 55 -0.51 -4.23 10.69
C PHE A 55 -0.55 -4.00 12.21
N ASP A 56 -0.81 -2.76 12.63
CA ASP A 56 -0.99 -2.44 14.06
C ASP A 56 -2.23 -3.12 14.63
N TYR A 57 -3.31 -3.19 13.85
CA TYR A 57 -4.51 -3.92 14.26
C TYR A 57 -4.26 -5.41 14.47
N LEU A 58 -3.40 -6.03 13.66
CA LEU A 58 -3.14 -7.46 13.72
C LEU A 58 -2.16 -7.85 14.84
N PHE A 59 -1.19 -6.99 15.15
CA PHE A 59 -0.05 -7.39 15.98
C PHE A 59 0.17 -6.52 17.21
N THR A 60 -0.80 -5.69 17.58
CA THR A 60 -0.78 -4.96 18.84
C THR A 60 -1.80 -5.55 19.79
N GLU A 61 -1.34 -5.96 20.97
CA GLU A 61 -2.20 -6.35 22.07
C GLU A 61 -2.20 -5.25 23.14
N SER A 62 -3.34 -5.06 23.81
CA SER A 62 -3.42 -4.18 24.96
C SER A 62 -3.14 -4.98 26.22
N ALA A 63 -1.94 -4.83 26.79
CA ALA A 63 -1.58 -5.38 28.09
C ALA A 63 -1.52 -4.23 29.11
N ASP A 64 -2.33 -4.31 30.17
CA ASP A 64 -2.36 -3.31 31.26
C ASP A 64 -2.55 -1.84 30.80
N GLY A 65 -3.28 -1.64 29.70
CA GLY A 65 -3.52 -0.32 29.11
C GLY A 65 -2.36 0.22 28.27
N VAL A 66 -1.29 -0.55 28.09
CA VAL A 66 -0.18 -0.26 27.18
C VAL A 66 -0.35 -1.13 25.94
N ALA A 67 -0.30 -0.48 24.77
CA ALA A 67 -0.24 -1.16 23.49
C ALA A 67 1.16 -1.72 23.28
N GLU A 68 1.29 -3.05 23.24
CA GLU A 68 2.56 -3.73 22.98
C GLU A 68 2.48 -4.53 21.68
N TYR A 69 3.54 -4.47 20.89
CA TYR A 69 3.63 -5.26 19.67
C TYR A 69 4.03 -6.70 20.00
N HIS A 70 3.24 -7.65 19.53
CA HIS A 70 3.55 -9.07 19.57
C HIS A 70 3.78 -9.58 18.15
N ILE A 71 5.01 -9.44 17.66
CA ILE A 71 5.40 -9.89 16.32
C ILE A 71 5.90 -11.35 16.39
N PRO A 72 5.20 -12.31 15.77
CA PRO A 72 5.61 -13.72 15.79
C PRO A 72 6.93 -13.95 15.06
N PHE A 73 7.75 -14.86 15.58
CA PHE A 73 8.98 -15.34 14.96
C PHE A 73 8.96 -16.88 14.94
N PRO A 74 9.41 -17.55 13.86
CA PRO A 74 10.01 -17.01 12.63
C PRO A 74 9.01 -16.39 11.64
N PHE A 75 9.50 -15.91 10.48
CA PHE A 75 8.69 -15.21 9.47
C PHE A 75 7.50 -16.05 8.98
N GLU A 76 7.67 -17.37 8.96
CA GLU A 76 6.61 -18.33 8.70
C GLU A 76 5.43 -18.14 9.65
N GLU A 77 5.67 -18.01 10.95
CA GLU A 77 4.63 -17.82 11.98
C GLU A 77 3.93 -16.48 11.82
N LEU A 78 4.68 -15.42 11.50
CA LEU A 78 4.10 -14.11 11.18
C LEU A 78 3.14 -14.23 10.01
N THR A 79 3.56 -14.86 8.91
CA THR A 79 2.66 -15.03 7.76
C THR A 79 1.50 -15.96 8.07
N ALA A 80 1.71 -17.03 8.84
CA ALA A 80 0.66 -17.96 9.24
C ALA A 80 -0.43 -17.30 10.09
N GLN A 81 -0.12 -16.27 10.88
CA GLN A 81 -1.14 -15.49 11.61
C GLN A 81 -1.96 -14.56 10.71
N ILE A 82 -1.45 -14.20 9.53
CA ILE A 82 -2.16 -13.36 8.56
C ILE A 82 -3.13 -14.19 7.70
N GLU A 83 -2.74 -15.42 7.37
CA GLU A 83 -3.47 -16.29 6.46
C GLU A 83 -4.94 -16.58 6.83
N PRO A 84 -5.35 -16.70 8.12
CA PRO A 84 -6.75 -16.92 8.50
C PRO A 84 -7.72 -15.83 8.03
N TYR A 85 -7.25 -14.60 7.82
CA TYR A 85 -8.06 -13.48 7.34
C TYR A 85 -8.29 -13.51 5.82
N LEU A 86 -7.72 -14.49 5.13
CA LEU A 86 -7.67 -14.56 3.67
C LEU A 86 -8.25 -15.89 3.18
N ARG A 87 -9.20 -15.80 2.27
CA ARG A 87 -9.75 -16.98 1.59
C ARG A 87 -8.67 -17.58 0.72
N ALA A 88 -8.18 -18.76 1.10
CA ALA A 88 -7.23 -19.49 0.28
C ALA A 88 -7.75 -19.63 -1.17
N THR A 89 -6.91 -19.26 -2.13
CA THR A 89 -7.00 -19.80 -3.48
C THR A 89 -6.63 -21.29 -3.43
N SER A 90 -6.80 -22.04 -4.53
CA SER A 90 -6.61 -23.50 -4.57
C SER A 90 -5.29 -24.02 -3.97
N THR A 91 -4.27 -23.17 -3.77
CA THR A 91 -2.99 -23.55 -3.13
C THR A 91 -2.43 -22.56 -2.11
N ARG A 92 -3.02 -21.36 -1.91
CA ARG A 92 -2.41 -20.29 -1.10
C ARG A 92 -3.37 -19.15 -0.74
N SER A 93 -3.21 -18.59 0.45
CA SER A 93 -3.93 -17.40 0.95
C SER A 93 -3.12 -16.10 0.75
N LEU A 94 -1.80 -16.18 0.88
CA LEU A 94 -0.86 -15.09 0.60
C LEU A 94 -0.06 -15.34 -0.68
N GLN A 95 0.27 -14.27 -1.41
CA GLN A 95 1.21 -14.31 -2.51
C GLN A 95 2.62 -14.08 -1.95
N LYS A 96 3.55 -15.01 -2.17
CA LYS A 96 4.90 -14.97 -1.61
C LYS A 96 5.95 -15.25 -2.69
N VAL A 97 6.97 -14.41 -2.79
CA VAL A 97 8.11 -14.59 -3.70
C VAL A 97 9.43 -14.34 -2.98
N LEU A 98 10.52 -14.88 -3.53
CA LEU A 98 11.89 -14.60 -3.09
C LEU A 98 12.60 -13.74 -4.13
N ILE A 99 13.30 -12.71 -3.68
CA ILE A 99 14.08 -11.78 -4.50
C ILE A 99 15.50 -11.68 -3.92
N PRO A 100 16.48 -12.46 -4.41
CA PRO A 100 17.85 -12.37 -3.94
C PRO A 100 18.55 -11.07 -4.32
N LEU A 101 18.28 -10.56 -5.52
CA LEU A 101 18.92 -9.37 -6.08
C LEU A 101 17.88 -8.27 -6.32
N GLY A 102 17.49 -7.60 -5.23
CA GLY A 102 16.38 -6.64 -5.21
C GLY A 102 16.79 -5.16 -5.27
N ARG A 103 15.78 -4.30 -5.12
CA ARG A 103 15.90 -2.82 -5.18
C ARG A 103 15.49 -2.10 -3.90
N SER A 104 15.17 -2.85 -2.84
CA SER A 104 14.77 -2.25 -1.57
C SER A 104 15.90 -1.47 -0.92
N LEU A 105 15.57 -0.74 0.16
CA LEU A 105 16.56 -0.07 0.99
C LEU A 105 17.63 -1.05 1.49
N GLN A 106 17.23 -2.29 1.77
CA GLN A 106 18.11 -3.38 2.23
C GLN A 106 18.71 -4.23 1.10
N ARG A 107 18.76 -3.74 -0.15
CA ARG A 107 19.24 -4.48 -1.32
C ARG A 107 20.65 -5.07 -1.18
N ASN A 108 21.50 -4.46 -0.36
CA ASN A 108 22.89 -4.90 -0.16
C ASN A 108 23.09 -5.67 1.15
N ALA A 109 22.06 -5.87 1.97
CA ALA A 109 22.21 -6.47 3.31
C ALA A 109 22.73 -7.91 3.25
N ALA A 110 22.36 -8.66 2.22
CA ALA A 110 22.82 -10.03 2.02
C ALA A 110 24.14 -10.13 1.25
N SER A 111 24.80 -9.01 0.92
CA SER A 111 26.06 -9.04 0.16
C SER A 111 27.17 -9.76 0.94
N PRO A 112 27.99 -10.61 0.29
CA PRO A 112 27.91 -11.04 -1.11
C PRO A 112 27.00 -12.27 -1.34
N HIS A 113 26.41 -12.82 -0.30
CA HIS A 113 25.64 -14.07 -0.27
C HIS A 113 24.13 -13.89 -0.54
N PHE A 114 23.78 -13.18 -1.60
CA PHE A 114 22.39 -12.85 -1.96
C PHE A 114 21.44 -14.04 -2.05
N PHE A 115 21.94 -15.20 -2.51
CA PHE A 115 21.14 -16.41 -2.66
C PHE A 115 21.02 -17.24 -1.37
N LYS A 116 21.88 -17.00 -0.37
CA LYS A 116 21.78 -17.62 0.97
C LYS A 116 20.79 -16.91 1.88
N SER A 117 20.56 -15.62 1.63
CA SER A 117 19.57 -14.81 2.35
C SER A 117 18.74 -13.96 1.38
N PRO A 118 17.94 -14.59 0.50
CA PRO A 118 17.07 -13.86 -0.40
C PRO A 118 16.03 -13.07 0.37
N ARG A 119 15.64 -11.90 -0.14
CA ARG A 119 14.54 -11.14 0.45
C ARG A 119 13.21 -11.84 0.15
N ALA A 120 12.36 -12.00 1.17
CA ALA A 120 10.98 -12.43 0.98
C ALA A 120 10.08 -11.22 0.72
N VAL A 121 9.18 -11.32 -0.26
CA VAL A 121 8.12 -10.35 -0.50
C VAL A 121 6.77 -11.06 -0.42
N VAL A 122 5.86 -10.47 0.35
CA VAL A 122 4.52 -11.01 0.62
C VAL A 122 3.47 -9.95 0.33
N ALA A 123 2.37 -10.36 -0.30
CA ALA A 123 1.20 -9.49 -0.48
C ALA A 123 -0.10 -10.25 -0.18
N ALA A 124 -1.00 -9.56 0.51
CA ALA A 124 -2.37 -10.01 0.72
C ALA A 124 -3.22 -9.69 -0.51
N GLU A 125 -3.31 -10.62 -1.45
CA GLU A 125 -4.15 -10.47 -2.66
C GLU A 125 -5.50 -11.16 -2.50
N ALA A 126 -5.61 -12.25 -1.73
CA ALA A 126 -6.83 -13.06 -1.73
C ALA A 126 -8.03 -12.34 -1.09
N ASN A 127 -9.26 -12.79 -1.41
CA ASN A 127 -10.48 -12.22 -0.83
C ASN A 127 -10.51 -12.39 0.69
N PRO A 128 -11.09 -11.45 1.45
CA PRO A 128 -11.15 -11.56 2.89
C PRO A 128 -12.01 -12.76 3.33
N LEU A 129 -11.61 -13.38 4.44
CA LEU A 129 -12.34 -14.44 5.12
C LEU A 129 -12.71 -13.97 6.54
N PRO A 130 -13.98 -14.06 6.96
CA PRO A 130 -14.36 -13.74 8.34
C PRO A 130 -13.70 -14.71 9.32
N VAL A 131 -13.11 -14.16 10.38
CA VAL A 131 -12.60 -14.94 11.52
C VAL A 131 -13.65 -14.89 12.64
N PRO A 132 -14.10 -16.03 13.19
CA PRO A 132 -15.10 -16.04 14.26
C PRO A 132 -14.64 -15.25 15.48
N GLY A 133 -15.51 -14.38 16.00
CA GLY A 133 -15.22 -13.56 17.18
C GLY A 133 -14.47 -12.25 16.88
N GLU A 134 -13.96 -12.07 15.66
CA GLU A 134 -13.20 -10.89 15.25
C GLU A 134 -14.02 -10.00 14.27
N PRO A 135 -13.77 -8.68 14.24
CA PRO A 135 -14.30 -7.83 13.18
C PRO A 135 -13.74 -8.25 11.81
N LEU A 136 -14.48 -7.98 10.73
CA LEU A 136 -13.97 -8.25 9.38
C LEU A 136 -12.76 -7.37 9.08
N ILE A 137 -11.59 -7.98 8.97
CA ILE A 137 -10.35 -7.32 8.55
C ILE A 137 -10.17 -7.55 7.06
N VAL A 138 -10.08 -6.47 6.29
CA VAL A 138 -9.86 -6.54 4.83
C VAL A 138 -8.38 -6.31 4.56
N LEU A 139 -7.63 -7.40 4.33
CA LEU A 139 -6.20 -7.32 4.00
C LEU A 139 -5.93 -7.27 2.49
N LYS A 140 -6.91 -7.67 1.67
CA LYS A 140 -6.83 -7.65 0.21
C LYS A 140 -6.37 -6.28 -0.28
N ASP A 141 -5.24 -6.25 -0.99
CA ASP A 141 -4.60 -5.08 -1.59
C ASP A 141 -4.12 -4.04 -0.57
N ARG A 142 -4.06 -4.40 0.71
CA ARG A 142 -3.86 -3.47 1.83
C ARG A 142 -2.68 -3.81 2.74
N LEU A 143 -2.07 -4.98 2.58
CA LEU A 143 -0.95 -5.42 3.39
C LEU A 143 0.15 -6.06 2.53
N TYR A 144 1.36 -5.52 2.67
CA TYR A 144 2.56 -5.97 1.97
C TYR A 144 3.74 -6.02 2.95
N LEU A 145 4.54 -7.07 2.86
CA LEU A 145 5.71 -7.28 3.71
C LEU A 145 6.95 -7.53 2.86
N GLY A 146 8.08 -7.00 3.30
CA GLY A 146 9.41 -7.25 2.73
C GLY A 146 10.39 -7.66 3.81
N TYR A 147 10.67 -8.95 3.95
CA TYR A 147 11.56 -9.49 4.97
C TYR A 147 12.97 -9.73 4.43
N GLN A 148 13.98 -9.15 5.10
CA GLN A 148 15.39 -9.38 4.80
C GLN A 148 16.11 -9.90 6.07
N PRO A 149 16.35 -11.22 6.18
CA PRO A 149 17.00 -11.82 7.34
C PRO A 149 18.39 -11.24 7.63
N SER A 150 19.20 -10.94 6.61
CA SER A 150 20.54 -10.36 6.83
C SER A 150 20.50 -8.96 7.44
N ALA A 151 19.37 -8.25 7.33
CA ALA A 151 19.13 -6.97 8.00
C ALA A 151 18.38 -7.15 9.34
N SER A 152 17.94 -8.37 9.67
CA SER A 152 17.04 -8.66 10.80
C SER A 152 15.82 -7.72 10.80
N ALA A 153 15.25 -7.47 9.61
CA ALA A 153 14.22 -6.45 9.45
C ALA A 153 13.09 -6.86 8.49
N ILE A 154 11.89 -6.37 8.79
CA ILE A 154 10.71 -6.44 7.91
C ILE A 154 10.29 -5.01 7.57
N GLU A 155 10.22 -4.69 6.29
CA GLU A 155 9.53 -3.50 5.79
C GLU A 155 8.06 -3.83 5.61
N VAL A 156 7.17 -2.98 6.11
CA VAL A 156 5.72 -3.17 6.11
C VAL A 156 5.06 -1.99 5.42
N ILE A 157 4.20 -2.27 4.45
CA ILE A 157 3.29 -1.28 3.86
C ILE A 157 1.88 -1.74 4.17
N SER A 158 1.17 -0.96 4.99
CA SER A 158 -0.12 -1.36 5.51
C SER A 158 -1.11 -0.21 5.47
N TYR A 159 -2.30 -0.47 4.95
CA TYR A 159 -3.34 0.54 4.82
C TYR A 159 -3.94 0.92 6.17
N ASN A 160 -4.19 2.21 6.38
CA ASN A 160 -4.93 2.76 7.51
C ASN A 160 -6.31 3.23 7.03
N GLU A 161 -7.34 2.47 7.37
CA GLU A 161 -8.72 2.73 6.94
C GLU A 161 -9.26 4.07 7.47
N SER A 162 -8.84 4.51 8.65
CA SER A 162 -9.29 5.79 9.22
C SER A 162 -8.63 6.99 8.58
N ALA A 163 -7.35 6.87 8.20
CA ALA A 163 -6.60 7.95 7.56
C ALA A 163 -6.69 7.94 6.03
N GLY A 164 -7.22 6.86 5.42
CA GLY A 164 -7.37 6.77 3.97
C GLY A 164 -6.05 6.61 3.19
N ARG A 165 -4.98 6.12 3.84
CA ARG A 165 -3.64 6.09 3.25
C ARG A 165 -2.85 4.85 3.67
N PHE A 166 -1.78 4.53 2.93
CA PHE A 166 -0.81 3.54 3.38
C PHE A 166 0.16 4.14 4.40
N GLU A 167 0.45 3.37 5.44
CA GLU A 167 1.53 3.63 6.40
C GLU A 167 2.74 2.76 6.05
N PHE A 168 3.92 3.33 6.29
CA PHE A 168 5.20 2.67 6.10
C PHE A 168 5.79 2.39 7.47
N GLN A 169 6.07 1.13 7.76
CA GLN A 169 6.60 0.71 9.04
C GLN A 169 7.81 -0.20 8.83
N VAL A 170 8.66 -0.27 9.84
CA VAL A 170 9.76 -1.23 9.88
C VAL A 170 9.68 -1.99 11.20
N VAL A 171 9.84 -3.30 11.11
CA VAL A 171 10.12 -4.17 12.25
C VAL A 171 11.62 -4.42 12.29
N GLU A 172 12.30 -3.99 13.35
CA GLU A 172 13.73 -4.21 13.59
C GLU A 172 13.99 -5.32 14.61
N ASP A 173 15.24 -5.81 14.67
CA ASP A 173 15.69 -6.92 15.52
C ASP A 173 14.83 -8.19 15.35
N TYR A 174 14.31 -8.39 14.13
CA TYR A 174 13.53 -9.55 13.72
C TYR A 174 14.45 -10.72 13.37
N ARG A 175 14.89 -11.45 14.40
CA ARG A 175 15.81 -12.60 14.30
C ARG A 175 15.62 -13.54 15.50
N LEU A 176 16.24 -14.72 15.43
CA LEU A 176 16.22 -15.69 16.52
C LEU A 176 16.80 -15.07 17.82
N GLY A 177 16.01 -15.08 18.89
CA GLY A 177 16.36 -14.48 20.18
C GLY A 177 16.36 -12.95 20.20
N GLY A 178 15.95 -12.29 19.11
CA GLY A 178 15.76 -10.85 19.05
C GLY A 178 14.46 -10.41 19.74
N LYS A 179 14.32 -9.10 19.93
CA LYS A 179 13.12 -8.45 20.47
C LYS A 179 12.58 -7.47 19.43
N PRO A 180 11.62 -7.91 18.59
CA PRO A 180 11.10 -7.08 17.52
C PRO A 180 10.61 -5.71 18.00
N LYS A 181 11.02 -4.65 17.31
CA LYS A 181 10.53 -3.30 17.56
C LYS A 181 9.91 -2.74 16.30
N VAL A 182 8.70 -2.19 16.42
CA VAL A 182 7.96 -1.62 15.31
C VAL A 182 7.97 -0.10 15.42
N TYR A 183 8.27 0.58 14.32
CA TYR A 183 8.15 2.03 14.20
C TYR A 183 7.60 2.42 12.82
N TYR A 184 6.96 3.59 12.75
CA TYR A 184 6.65 4.23 11.47
C TYR A 184 7.94 4.79 10.88
N ALA A 185 8.21 4.46 9.62
CA ALA A 185 9.39 4.90 8.91
C ALA A 185 9.30 6.39 8.56
N ASP A 186 10.47 7.00 8.32
CA ASP A 186 10.58 8.33 7.70
C ASP A 186 9.88 8.28 6.33
N ARG A 187 8.72 8.93 6.27
CA ARG A 187 7.80 8.85 5.14
C ARG A 187 8.40 9.44 3.87
N PRO A 188 9.03 10.64 3.87
CA PRO A 188 9.80 11.12 2.73
C PRO A 188 10.77 10.09 2.13
N VAL A 189 11.50 9.34 2.96
CA VAL A 189 12.43 8.29 2.49
C VAL A 189 11.69 7.21 1.72
N CYS A 190 10.55 6.73 2.23
CA CYS A 190 9.75 5.72 1.55
C CYS A 190 9.15 6.24 0.23
N LEU A 191 8.67 7.48 0.23
CA LEU A 191 8.01 8.11 -0.92
C LEU A 191 8.96 8.40 -2.09
N GLY A 192 10.27 8.46 -1.85
CA GLY A 192 11.26 8.49 -2.92
C GLY A 192 11.12 7.34 -3.92
N CYS A 193 10.68 6.16 -3.45
CA CYS A 193 10.30 5.04 -4.32
C CYS A 193 8.78 4.90 -4.47
N HIS A 194 8.02 5.06 -3.38
CA HIS A 194 6.58 4.85 -3.33
C HIS A 194 5.79 6.11 -3.73
N GLN A 195 6.00 6.59 -4.96
CA GLN A 195 5.60 7.93 -5.41
C GLN A 195 4.09 8.21 -5.35
N ASN A 196 3.25 7.17 -5.41
CA ASN A 196 1.80 7.29 -5.25
C ASN A 196 1.32 7.08 -3.80
N HIS A 197 2.23 7.17 -2.83
CA HIS A 197 1.97 6.92 -1.40
C HIS A 197 1.37 5.52 -1.16
N ALA A 198 1.78 4.56 -1.99
CA ALA A 198 1.24 3.21 -2.09
C ALA A 198 2.34 2.21 -2.51
N PRO A 199 2.11 0.89 -2.43
CA PRO A 199 3.09 -0.13 -2.83
C PRO A 199 3.56 0.05 -4.28
N ILE A 200 4.85 -0.21 -4.55
CA ILE A 200 5.45 -0.15 -5.88
C ILE A 200 6.19 -1.46 -6.17
N PHE A 201 6.06 -1.97 -7.39
CA PHE A 201 6.79 -3.17 -7.82
C PHE A 201 7.19 -3.09 -9.30
N ALA A 202 7.99 -4.04 -9.75
CA ALA A 202 8.37 -4.13 -11.15
C ALA A 202 7.17 -4.41 -12.07
N VAL A 203 7.28 -4.05 -13.34
CA VAL A 203 6.44 -4.62 -14.40
C VAL A 203 6.75 -6.11 -14.53
N GLN A 204 5.76 -6.91 -14.94
CA GLN A 204 5.97 -8.33 -15.23
C GLN A 204 7.11 -8.51 -16.25
N PRO A 205 7.92 -9.59 -16.15
CA PRO A 205 7.69 -10.81 -15.36
C PRO A 205 8.29 -10.86 -13.94
N TRP A 206 9.05 -9.85 -13.50
CA TRP A 206 9.88 -9.87 -12.28
C TRP A 206 11.01 -10.88 -12.38
N ASP A 207 11.92 -10.62 -13.32
CA ASP A 207 13.06 -11.48 -13.61
C ASP A 207 13.98 -11.66 -12.39
N GLU A 208 13.95 -10.75 -11.41
CA GLU A 208 14.68 -10.86 -10.16
C GLU A 208 14.11 -11.88 -9.15
N SER A 209 12.93 -12.46 -9.42
CA SER A 209 12.22 -13.34 -8.48
C SER A 209 12.50 -14.83 -8.67
N ASN A 210 12.13 -15.65 -7.70
CA ASN A 210 12.14 -17.13 -7.79
C ASN A 210 11.12 -17.73 -8.78
N SER A 211 10.38 -16.90 -9.52
CA SER A 211 9.60 -17.31 -10.69
C SER A 211 10.47 -17.44 -11.95
N ASN A 212 11.62 -16.75 -11.99
CA ASN A 212 12.62 -16.91 -13.02
C ASN A 212 13.36 -18.26 -12.82
N PRO A 213 13.38 -19.15 -13.83
CA PRO A 213 14.05 -20.45 -13.71
C PRO A 213 15.53 -20.36 -13.31
N SER A 214 16.27 -19.37 -13.81
CA SER A 214 17.69 -19.17 -13.51
C SER A 214 17.91 -18.79 -12.04
N VAL A 215 17.09 -17.86 -11.52
CA VAL A 215 17.10 -17.49 -10.10
C VAL A 215 16.73 -18.68 -9.23
N SER A 216 15.69 -19.42 -9.62
CA SER A 216 15.21 -20.59 -8.89
C SER A 216 16.24 -21.73 -8.82
N VAL A 217 17.00 -21.98 -9.91
CA VAL A 217 18.10 -22.96 -9.89
C VAL A 217 19.16 -22.57 -8.86
N LEU A 218 19.54 -21.29 -8.77
CA LEU A 218 20.52 -20.82 -7.80
C LEU A 218 19.98 -20.92 -6.37
N LEU A 219 18.74 -20.51 -6.12
CA LEU A 219 18.09 -20.66 -4.80
C LEU A 219 18.00 -22.12 -4.36
N ARG A 220 17.63 -23.04 -5.27
CA ARG A 220 17.53 -24.48 -4.98
C ARG A 220 18.87 -25.12 -4.63
N ARG A 221 20.01 -24.56 -5.09
CA ARG A 221 21.34 -25.03 -4.70
C ARG A 221 21.65 -24.73 -3.23
N GLU A 222 21.10 -23.65 -2.71
CA GLU A 222 21.27 -23.26 -1.31
C GLU A 222 20.28 -24.03 -0.41
N GLN A 223 18.98 -24.03 -0.75
CA GLN A 223 17.95 -24.76 0.00
C GLN A 223 16.65 -24.92 -0.82
N PRO A 224 15.79 -25.92 -0.51
CA PRO A 224 14.53 -26.14 -1.23
C PRO A 224 13.45 -25.08 -0.94
N SER A 225 13.52 -24.40 0.21
CA SER A 225 12.56 -23.39 0.66
C SER A 225 13.26 -22.42 1.62
N PHE A 226 12.84 -21.16 1.62
CA PHE A 226 13.31 -20.08 2.51
C PHE A 226 12.13 -19.43 3.22
N TYR A 227 12.14 -19.41 4.55
CA TYR A 227 11.13 -18.72 5.36
C TYR A 227 9.69 -19.15 4.98
N GLY A 228 9.50 -20.46 4.74
CA GLY A 228 8.22 -21.04 4.26
C GLY A 228 7.89 -20.79 2.79
N ILE A 229 8.80 -20.19 2.01
CA ILE A 229 8.61 -19.89 0.58
C ILE A 229 9.48 -20.83 -0.25
N PRO A 230 8.90 -21.66 -1.14
CA PRO A 230 9.67 -22.56 -1.99
C PRO A 230 10.67 -21.81 -2.89
N SER A 231 11.83 -22.40 -3.14
CA SER A 231 12.86 -21.83 -4.03
C SER A 231 12.44 -21.75 -5.49
N PHE A 232 11.27 -22.29 -5.85
CA PHE A 232 10.58 -22.08 -7.11
C PHE A 232 9.12 -21.75 -6.84
N THR A 233 8.59 -20.74 -7.52
CA THR A 233 7.17 -20.43 -7.46
C THR A 233 6.58 -20.26 -8.86
N GLY A 234 5.26 -20.27 -8.95
CA GLY A 234 4.55 -20.12 -10.22
C GLY A 234 4.81 -18.75 -10.86
N ILE A 235 4.89 -18.71 -12.19
CA ILE A 235 5.07 -17.46 -12.96
C ILE A 235 3.93 -16.44 -12.76
N ASP A 236 2.80 -16.88 -12.20
CA ASP A 236 1.64 -16.07 -11.90
C ASP A 236 1.77 -15.29 -10.59
N ILE A 237 2.60 -15.70 -9.62
CA ILE A 237 2.69 -15.01 -8.32
C ILE A 237 3.11 -13.55 -8.46
N PRO A 238 4.21 -13.22 -9.16
CA PRO A 238 4.65 -11.84 -9.28
C PRO A 238 3.56 -10.98 -9.94
N GLY A 239 2.86 -11.56 -10.92
CA GLY A 239 1.73 -10.92 -11.57
C GLY A 239 0.56 -10.64 -10.64
N LEU A 240 0.23 -11.56 -9.73
CA LEU A 240 -0.83 -11.36 -8.73
C LEU A 240 -0.44 -10.29 -7.70
N ILE A 241 0.82 -10.22 -7.28
CA ILE A 241 1.31 -9.15 -6.42
C ILE A 241 1.24 -7.81 -7.15
N GLY A 242 1.66 -7.77 -8.42
CA GLY A 242 1.50 -6.61 -9.29
C GLY A 242 0.04 -6.14 -9.31
N LEU A 243 -0.90 -6.99 -9.73
CA LEU A 243 -2.33 -6.67 -9.78
C LEU A 243 -2.91 -6.21 -8.43
N SER A 244 -2.37 -6.69 -7.32
CA SER A 244 -2.74 -6.22 -5.99
C SER A 244 -2.31 -4.76 -5.77
N ALA A 245 -1.04 -4.45 -6.09
CA ALA A 245 -0.51 -3.10 -6.08
C ALA A 245 -1.26 -2.17 -7.05
N ASP A 246 -1.68 -2.65 -8.23
CA ASP A 246 -2.50 -1.88 -9.19
C ASP A 246 -3.75 -1.32 -8.54
N ARG A 247 -4.47 -2.18 -7.83
CA ARG A 247 -5.71 -1.80 -7.16
C ARG A 247 -5.44 -0.90 -5.96
N ALA A 248 -4.41 -1.20 -5.18
CA ALA A 248 -3.97 -0.40 -4.04
C ALA A 248 -3.65 1.06 -4.42
N ASN A 249 -2.95 1.24 -5.55
CA ASN A 249 -2.54 2.54 -6.06
C ASN A 249 -3.72 3.42 -6.50
N LEU A 250 -4.91 2.86 -6.67
CA LEU A 250 -6.10 3.65 -7.01
C LEU A 250 -6.90 4.09 -5.78
N PHE A 251 -6.51 3.70 -4.56
CA PHE A 251 -7.31 4.01 -3.36
C PHE A 251 -7.44 5.51 -3.11
N SER A 252 -6.34 6.26 -3.16
CA SER A 252 -6.36 7.72 -3.00
C SER A 252 -7.14 8.39 -4.14
N THR A 253 -7.06 7.85 -5.35
CA THR A 253 -7.84 8.35 -6.50
C THR A 253 -9.34 8.17 -6.25
N TYR A 254 -9.76 6.97 -5.83
CA TYR A 254 -11.17 6.69 -5.55
C TYR A 254 -11.70 7.54 -4.39
N GLN A 255 -10.91 7.75 -3.35
CA GLN A 255 -11.29 8.63 -2.23
C GLN A 255 -11.45 10.08 -2.68
N LEU A 256 -10.48 10.61 -3.43
CA LEU A 256 -10.52 11.97 -3.96
C LEU A 256 -11.77 12.19 -4.83
N ILE A 257 -12.04 11.27 -5.75
CA ILE A 257 -13.22 11.33 -6.62
C ILE A 257 -14.52 11.19 -5.82
N TRP A 258 -14.56 10.31 -4.81
CA TRP A 258 -15.72 10.15 -3.94
C TRP A 258 -16.01 11.40 -3.09
N GLU A 259 -14.95 12.02 -2.57
CA GLU A 259 -15.05 13.21 -1.72
C GLU A 259 -15.40 14.44 -2.55
N LYS A 260 -14.51 14.83 -3.48
CA LYS A 260 -14.62 16.07 -4.26
C LYS A 260 -15.53 15.92 -5.48
N GLY A 261 -15.53 14.76 -6.15
CA GLY A 261 -16.35 14.53 -7.35
C GLY A 261 -17.85 14.48 -7.07
N CYS A 262 -18.25 13.97 -5.89
CA CYS A 262 -19.63 14.11 -5.39
C CYS A 262 -19.83 15.37 -4.52
N GLY A 263 -18.86 16.27 -4.42
CA GLY A 263 -18.99 17.53 -3.68
C GLY A 263 -20.14 18.38 -4.24
N ALA A 264 -20.87 19.05 -3.36
CA ALA A 264 -21.94 19.98 -3.72
C ALA A 264 -22.15 21.03 -2.62
N THR A 265 -22.61 22.22 -3.02
CA THR A 265 -22.99 23.29 -2.09
C THR A 265 -24.07 22.81 -1.13
N GLU A 266 -25.08 22.11 -1.65
CA GLU A 266 -26.15 21.51 -0.85
C GLU A 266 -25.77 20.10 -0.40
N LYS A 267 -25.74 19.89 0.93
CA LYS A 267 -25.40 18.59 1.55
C LYS A 267 -26.26 17.44 1.02
N LYS A 268 -27.55 17.71 0.77
CA LYS A 268 -28.50 16.69 0.28
C LYS A 268 -28.10 16.14 -1.09
N GLU A 269 -27.63 17.00 -2.00
CA GLU A 269 -27.21 16.58 -3.35
C GLU A 269 -25.89 15.80 -3.30
N ALA A 270 -24.95 16.21 -2.45
CA ALA A 270 -23.72 15.46 -2.22
C ALA A 270 -23.99 14.05 -1.67
N VAL A 271 -24.90 13.93 -0.68
CA VAL A 271 -25.32 12.62 -0.14
C VAL A 271 -26.00 11.77 -1.22
N LYS A 272 -26.88 12.37 -2.03
CA LYS A 272 -27.56 11.68 -3.13
C LYS A 272 -26.56 11.17 -4.18
N CYS A 273 -25.55 11.94 -4.55
CA CYS A 273 -24.48 11.49 -5.46
C CYS A 273 -23.76 10.27 -4.91
N ARG A 274 -23.30 10.34 -3.65
CA ARG A 274 -22.58 9.23 -2.97
C ARG A 274 -23.45 7.98 -2.84
N ALA A 275 -24.73 8.13 -2.51
CA ALA A 275 -25.66 7.01 -2.47
C ALA A 275 -25.82 6.33 -3.85
N ASN A 276 -25.92 7.11 -4.92
CA ASN A 276 -25.99 6.58 -6.29
C ASN A 276 -24.69 5.89 -6.72
N ALA A 277 -23.53 6.43 -6.32
CA ALA A 277 -22.25 5.79 -6.56
C ALA A 277 -22.15 4.42 -5.85
N LEU A 278 -22.55 4.34 -4.57
CA LEU A 278 -22.61 3.07 -3.83
C LEU A 278 -23.56 2.08 -4.51
N PHE A 279 -24.75 2.52 -4.89
CA PHE A 279 -25.73 1.67 -5.55
C PHE A 279 -25.23 1.16 -6.91
N ALA A 280 -24.55 2.01 -7.70
CA ALA A 280 -23.93 1.60 -8.95
C ALA A 280 -22.85 0.53 -8.74
N VAL A 281 -21.99 0.69 -7.73
CA VAL A 281 -20.95 -0.30 -7.38
C VAL A 281 -21.57 -1.62 -6.92
N LEU A 282 -22.58 -1.59 -6.04
CA LEU A 282 -23.26 -2.78 -5.57
C LEU A 282 -23.92 -3.55 -6.72
N ARG A 283 -24.61 -2.84 -7.62
CA ARG A 283 -25.23 -3.47 -8.80
C ARG A 283 -24.20 -4.07 -9.74
N TYR A 284 -23.08 -3.38 -9.96
CA TYR A 284 -21.99 -3.90 -10.77
C TYR A 284 -21.47 -5.23 -10.20
N ARG A 285 -21.26 -5.31 -8.89
CA ARG A 285 -20.79 -6.54 -8.22
C ARG A 285 -21.84 -7.65 -8.22
N LEU A 286 -23.12 -7.32 -7.99
CA LEU A 286 -24.22 -8.29 -8.04
C LEU A 286 -24.46 -8.82 -9.45
N ALA A 287 -24.14 -8.05 -10.49
CA ALA A 287 -24.17 -8.49 -11.88
C ALA A 287 -22.95 -9.33 -12.28
N ALA A 288 -22.16 -9.83 -11.31
CA ALA A 288 -20.92 -10.58 -11.54
C ALA A 288 -19.95 -9.85 -12.49
N ASP A 289 -19.81 -8.53 -12.30
CA ASP A 289 -18.96 -7.65 -13.11
C ASP A 289 -19.37 -7.60 -14.61
N THR A 290 -20.58 -8.06 -14.96
CA THR A 290 -21.10 -7.97 -16.34
C THR A 290 -21.62 -6.57 -16.65
N HIS A 291 -21.07 -5.96 -17.70
CA HIS A 291 -21.30 -4.56 -18.06
C HIS A 291 -22.61 -4.28 -18.80
N ALA A 292 -23.29 -5.30 -19.32
CA ALA A 292 -24.38 -5.10 -20.29
C ALA A 292 -25.66 -4.53 -19.66
N GLY A 293 -26.01 -4.94 -18.42
CA GLY A 293 -27.22 -4.48 -17.73
C GLY A 293 -27.07 -3.21 -16.88
N THR A 294 -25.83 -2.73 -16.66
CA THR A 294 -25.51 -1.64 -15.71
C THR A 294 -25.25 -0.29 -16.39
N ARG A 295 -25.23 -0.24 -17.73
CA ARG A 295 -25.01 1.00 -18.51
C ARG A 295 -26.23 1.91 -18.61
N GLN A 296 -27.45 1.39 -18.43
CA GLN A 296 -28.70 2.13 -18.65
C GLN A 296 -29.42 2.53 -17.34
N ASP A 297 -28.76 2.44 -16.19
CA ASP A 297 -29.38 2.75 -14.90
C ASP A 297 -29.40 4.26 -14.62
N ASP A 298 -30.53 4.75 -14.10
CA ASP A 298 -30.72 6.15 -13.70
C ASP A 298 -29.66 6.59 -12.67
N SER A 299 -29.26 5.69 -11.78
CA SER A 299 -28.23 5.93 -10.76
C SER A 299 -26.88 6.30 -11.37
N ARG A 300 -26.49 5.61 -12.46
CA ARG A 300 -25.27 5.90 -13.21
C ARG A 300 -25.40 7.22 -13.97
N ARG A 301 -26.57 7.52 -14.53
CA ARG A 301 -26.82 8.81 -15.19
C ARG A 301 -26.66 9.97 -14.21
N VAL A 302 -27.32 9.90 -13.05
CA VAL A 302 -27.22 10.92 -11.98
C VAL A 302 -25.77 11.12 -11.54
N LEU A 303 -25.03 10.02 -11.34
CA LEU A 303 -23.61 10.08 -10.99
C LEU A 303 -22.78 10.75 -12.09
N ALA A 304 -22.95 10.32 -13.34
CA ALA A 304 -22.18 10.83 -14.47
C ALA A 304 -22.48 12.31 -14.77
N ASP A 305 -23.74 12.73 -14.64
CA ASP A 305 -24.13 14.13 -14.82
C ASP A 305 -23.46 14.99 -13.75
N ARG A 306 -23.51 14.56 -12.48
CA ARG A 306 -22.83 15.28 -11.39
C ARG A 306 -21.33 15.35 -11.58
N PHE A 307 -20.70 14.24 -11.96
CA PHE A 307 -19.26 14.20 -12.22
C PHE A 307 -18.87 15.10 -13.39
N ARG A 308 -19.69 15.23 -14.44
CA ARG A 308 -19.39 16.15 -15.54
C ARG A 308 -19.39 17.62 -15.13
N GLU A 309 -20.18 17.99 -14.13
CA GLU A 309 -20.19 19.33 -13.54
C GLU A 309 -18.93 19.53 -12.68
N THR A 310 -18.78 18.70 -11.64
CA THR A 310 -17.71 18.87 -10.64
C THR A 310 -16.32 18.62 -11.22
N TRP A 311 -16.18 17.76 -12.24
CA TRP A 311 -14.89 17.50 -12.87
C TRP A 311 -14.34 18.73 -13.59
N ARG A 312 -15.19 19.49 -14.29
CA ARG A 312 -14.75 20.73 -14.96
C ARG A 312 -14.31 21.80 -13.98
N GLU A 313 -14.94 21.83 -12.80
CA GLU A 313 -14.64 22.80 -11.74
C GLU A 313 -13.39 22.42 -10.97
N ASN A 314 -13.27 21.14 -10.57
CA ASN A 314 -12.20 20.69 -9.69
C ASN A 314 -10.93 20.30 -10.45
N TRP A 315 -11.06 19.67 -11.63
CA TRP A 315 -9.95 19.07 -12.37
C TRP A 315 -10.07 19.35 -13.87
N PRO A 316 -10.03 20.63 -14.30
CA PRO A 316 -10.17 21.01 -15.70
C PRO A 316 -9.12 20.36 -16.60
N ASP A 317 -7.90 20.20 -16.09
CA ASP A 317 -6.77 19.57 -16.78
C ASP A 317 -6.60 18.08 -16.42
N GLY A 318 -7.52 17.54 -15.61
CA GLY A 318 -7.56 16.15 -15.19
C GLY A 318 -6.75 15.84 -13.92
N LEU A 319 -6.64 14.55 -13.63
CA LEU A 319 -5.91 14.00 -12.50
C LEU A 319 -4.71 13.19 -12.98
N ALA A 320 -3.54 13.47 -12.42
CA ALA A 320 -2.34 12.68 -12.61
C ALA A 320 -2.23 11.63 -11.49
N ILE A 321 -2.06 10.37 -11.90
CA ILE A 321 -1.85 9.23 -11.00
C ILE A 321 -0.39 8.79 -11.17
N PRO A 322 0.47 8.88 -10.14
CA PRO A 322 1.87 8.49 -10.26
C PRO A 322 2.03 7.03 -10.68
N SER A 323 3.08 6.76 -11.44
CA SER A 323 3.40 5.39 -11.83
C SER A 323 3.68 4.54 -10.60
N ARG A 324 3.08 3.35 -10.59
CA ARG A 324 3.30 2.30 -9.58
C ARG A 324 4.28 1.23 -10.07
N GLU A 325 4.88 1.45 -11.22
CA GLU A 325 5.67 0.46 -11.95
C GLU A 325 7.13 0.85 -12.02
N LEU A 326 8.00 -0.10 -11.65
CA LEU A 326 9.43 -0.06 -11.92
C LEU A 326 9.71 -0.87 -13.19
N PRO A 327 10.71 -0.49 -14.02
CA PRO A 327 11.19 -1.35 -15.09
C PRO A 327 11.59 -2.72 -14.54
N ASP A 328 11.35 -3.79 -15.30
CA ASP A 328 11.80 -5.12 -14.91
C ASP A 328 13.33 -5.16 -14.77
N LEU A 329 13.86 -5.96 -13.84
CA LEU A 329 15.30 -6.08 -13.61
C LEU A 329 15.76 -7.48 -13.96
N ASN A 330 16.60 -7.58 -14.98
CA ASN A 330 17.38 -8.80 -15.17
C ASN A 330 18.48 -8.86 -14.10
N PRO A 331 18.41 -9.81 -13.14
CA PRO A 331 19.38 -9.89 -12.03
C PRO A 331 20.79 -10.28 -12.49
N PHE A 332 20.94 -10.75 -13.73
CA PHE A 332 22.22 -11.18 -14.33
C PHE A 332 22.79 -10.16 -15.33
N GLY A 333 22.13 -9.01 -15.53
CA GLY A 333 22.55 -7.96 -16.48
C GLY A 333 22.15 -8.25 -17.94
N THR A 334 22.78 -7.59 -18.91
CA THR A 334 22.42 -7.65 -20.34
C THR A 334 22.70 -8.99 -21.04
N ALA A 335 23.07 -10.04 -20.31
CA ALA A 335 23.15 -11.39 -20.85
C ALA A 335 21.74 -11.98 -20.93
N THR A 336 21.14 -11.86 -22.11
CA THR A 336 19.83 -12.40 -22.51
C THR A 336 19.56 -13.80 -21.98
N THR A 337 18.37 -14.05 -21.44
CA THR A 337 17.75 -15.37 -21.54
C THR A 337 16.25 -15.29 -21.75
N TYR A 338 15.82 -15.60 -22.97
CA TYR A 338 14.80 -16.63 -23.17
C TYR A 338 15.30 -17.80 -24.04
N LEU A 339 16.43 -17.66 -24.78
CA LEU A 339 16.92 -18.67 -25.75
C LEU A 339 18.47 -18.75 -25.99
N GLY A 340 19.38 -18.35 -25.09
CA GLY A 340 20.80 -18.63 -25.34
C GLY A 340 21.85 -17.87 -24.52
N ASN A 341 23.01 -18.53 -24.38
CA ASN A 341 24.13 -18.24 -23.48
C ASN A 341 24.83 -16.88 -23.64
N GLY A 342 25.33 -16.37 -22.51
CA GLY A 342 26.74 -15.96 -22.43
C GLY A 342 27.07 -14.61 -21.83
N ALA A 343 27.00 -14.48 -20.50
CA ALA A 343 28.08 -13.86 -19.71
C ALA A 343 27.91 -14.28 -18.25
N VAL A 344 28.83 -15.11 -17.76
CA VAL A 344 28.94 -15.43 -16.34
C VAL A 344 29.37 -14.14 -15.63
N ARG A 345 28.50 -13.53 -14.82
CA ARG A 345 29.02 -12.78 -13.67
C ARG A 345 29.82 -13.82 -12.90
N LYS A 346 31.15 -13.71 -12.92
CA LYS A 346 32.01 -14.48 -12.02
C LYS A 346 31.54 -14.16 -10.61
N ILE A 347 30.63 -14.97 -10.09
CA ILE A 347 30.47 -15.13 -8.65
C ILE A 347 31.70 -15.93 -8.29
N GLU A 348 32.79 -15.23 -7.97
CA GLU A 348 33.89 -15.87 -7.28
C GLU A 348 33.29 -16.37 -5.97
N SER A 349 33.09 -17.69 -5.90
CA SER A 349 33.01 -18.39 -4.64
C SER A 349 34.36 -18.14 -3.96
N LEU A 350 34.42 -17.12 -3.12
CA LEU A 350 35.53 -16.94 -2.20
C LEU A 350 35.30 -17.95 -1.07
N GLU A 351 35.53 -19.22 -1.39
CA GLU A 351 35.96 -20.22 -0.43
C GLU A 351 37.49 -20.22 -0.41
N THR A 352 38.04 -19.51 0.58
CA THR A 352 39.23 -19.93 1.32
C THR A 352 38.99 -19.61 2.78
#